data_AF-A0A6N2R197-F1
#
_entry.id   AF-A0A6N2R197-F1
#
_cell.length_a   1.000
_cell.length_b   1.000
_cell.length_c   1.000
_cell.angle_alpha   90.00
_cell.angle_beta   90.00
_cell.angle_gamma   90.00
#
_symmetry.space_group_name_H-M   'P 1'
#
loop_
_entity.id
_entity.type
_entity.pdbx_description
1 polymer ?
#
loop_
_entity_poly.entity_id
_entity_poly.type
_entity_poly.pdbx_seq_one_letter_code
_entity_poly.pdbx_strand_id
1 'polypeptide(L)' 'MLMIHGGHGWLINQFLSPYFNHRQDVYGGSLENRCLLAIEVLKSVREAVGEGFPIEFRMSGSELFEGGYDL' A
#
# COMPACT_ATOMS: atom_id res chain seq x y z
N MET A 1 9.95 3.13 -16.84
CA MET A 1 8.73 3.07 -16.02
C MET A 1 8.71 1.74 -15.30
N LEU A 2 8.34 1.75 -14.02
CA LEU A 2 8.08 0.55 -13.21
C LEU A 2 6.73 0.68 -12.53
N MET A 3 6.19 -0.45 -12.06
CA MET A 3 4.96 -0.49 -11.28
C MET A 3 5.22 -1.11 -9.91
N ILE A 4 4.76 -0.44 -8.86
CA ILE A 4 4.71 -0.98 -7.50
C ILE A 4 3.33 -1.63 -7.32
N HIS A 5 3.32 -2.92 -7.02
CA HIS A 5 2.08 -3.67 -6.90
C HIS A 5 1.53 -3.64 -5.46
N GLY A 6 0.49 -2.84 -5.24
CA GLY A 6 -0.25 -2.72 -3.97
C GLY A 6 -1.71 -3.12 -4.07
N GLY A 7 -2.05 -4.08 -4.93
CA GLY A 7 -3.41 -4.59 -5.11
C GLY A 7 -3.51 -6.11 -4.98
N HIS A 8 -4.72 -6.61 -5.23
CA HIS A 8 -5.04 -8.04 -5.42
C HIS A 8 -4.64 -8.99 -4.26
N GLY A 9 -4.61 -8.54 -3.00
CA GLY A 9 -4.28 -9.40 -1.85
C GLY A 9 -2.78 -9.58 -1.58
N TRP A 10 -1.91 -8.89 -2.32
CA TRP A 10 -0.45 -8.99 -2.17
C TRP A 10 0.06 -8.15 -0.99
N LEU A 11 1.34 -8.28 -0.66
CA LEU A 11 1.94 -7.72 0.57
C LEU A 11 1.51 -6.27 0.90
N ILE A 12 1.67 -5.34 -0.04
CA ILE A 12 1.29 -3.95 0.22
C ILE A 12 -0.22 -3.82 0.44
N ASN A 13 -1.06 -4.53 -0.33
CA ASN A 13 -2.51 -4.55 -0.10
C ASN A 13 -2.86 -5.18 1.26
N GLN A 14 -2.14 -6.20 1.73
CA GLN A 14 -2.34 -6.77 3.06
C GLN A 14 -2.07 -5.76 4.17
N PHE A 15 -1.09 -4.86 4.00
CA PHE A 15 -0.86 -3.76 4.94
C PHE A 15 -1.97 -2.71 4.87
N LEU A 16 -2.42 -2.38 3.65
CA LEU A 16 -3.50 -1.43 3.42
C LEU A 16 -4.84 -1.94 3.94
N SER A 17 -5.09 -3.24 3.99
CA SER A 17 -6.40 -3.78 4.36
C SER A 17 -6.62 -3.88 5.86
N PRO A 18 -7.72 -3.32 6.41
CA PRO A 18 -8.08 -3.56 7.80
C PRO A 18 -8.52 -5.01 8.05
N TYR A 19 -8.90 -5.74 6.99
CA TYR A 19 -9.22 -7.17 7.07
C TYR A 19 -7.97 -8.03 7.28
N PHE A 20 -6.86 -7.70 6.61
CA PHE A 20 -5.62 -8.49 6.73
C PHE A 20 -4.66 -7.93 7.80
N ASN A 21 -4.64 -6.63 8.03
CA ASN A 21 -3.71 -5.98 8.94
C ASN A 21 -4.32 -5.76 10.33
N HIS A 22 -4.01 -6.70 11.23
CA HIS A 22 -4.39 -6.62 12.65
C HIS A 22 -3.23 -6.19 13.57
N ARG A 23 -2.20 -5.55 13.02
CA ARG A 23 -1.05 -5.09 13.81
C ARG A 23 -1.48 -3.98 14.76
N GLN A 24 -0.78 -3.89 15.89
CA GLN A 24 -0.98 -2.86 16.92
C GLN A 24 0.22 -1.90 17.02
N ASP A 25 1.17 -2.03 16.12
CA ASP A 25 2.31 -1.11 16.03
C ASP A 25 2.02 0.02 15.04
N VAL A 26 3.06 0.79 14.70
CA VAL A 26 2.95 1.95 13.81
C VAL A 26 2.50 1.59 12.40
N TYR A 27 2.54 0.32 11.99
CA TYR A 27 2.11 -0.11 10.65
C TYR A 27 0.68 -0.68 10.60
N GLY A 28 -0.08 -0.61 11.71
CA GLY A 28 -1.47 -1.10 11.78
C GLY A 28 -2.43 -0.18 12.53
N GLY A 29 -3.70 -0.57 12.57
CA GLY A 29 -4.78 0.22 13.17
C GLY A 29 -5.32 1.29 12.22
N SER A 30 -4.91 2.55 12.41
CA SER A 30 -5.45 3.68 11.64
C SER A 30 -5.11 3.56 10.14
N LEU A 31 -5.85 4.30 9.30
CA LEU A 31 -5.59 4.34 7.86
C LEU A 31 -4.18 4.84 7.58
N GLU A 32 -3.74 5.88 8.28
CA GLU A 32 -2.42 6.50 8.15
C GLU A 32 -1.32 5.47 8.42
N ASN A 33 -1.45 4.71 9.52
CA ASN A 33 -0.51 3.66 9.90
C ASN A 33 -0.45 2.54 8.86
N ARG A 34 -1.62 2.06 8.39
CA ARG A 34 -1.71 1.01 7.36
C ARG A 34 -1.08 1.44 6.02
N CYS A 35 -1.11 2.74 5.71
CA CYS A 35 -0.49 3.30 4.51
C CYS A 35 1.03 3.50 4.62
N LEU A 36 1.63 3.46 5.82
CA LEU A 36 3.04 3.82 6.01
C LEU A 36 3.99 2.95 5.18
N LEU A 37 3.80 1.63 5.14
CA LEU A 37 4.65 0.75 4.34
C LEU A 37 4.63 1.14 2.86
N ALA A 38 3.44 1.40 2.30
CA ALA A 38 3.31 1.78 0.89
C ALA A 38 4.05 3.11 0.61
N ILE A 39 3.95 4.07 1.52
CA ILE A 39 4.63 5.37 1.43
C ILE A 39 6.16 5.21 1.52
N GLU A 40 6.65 4.38 2.45
CA GLU A 40 8.09 4.11 2.61
C GLU A 40 8.68 3.41 1.38
N VAL A 41 7.96 2.44 0.81
CA VAL A 41 8.34 1.78 -0.45
C VAL A 41 8.39 2.79 -1.60
N LEU A 42 7.34 3.61 -1.77
CA LEU A 42 7.29 4.64 -2.82
C LEU A 42 8.45 5.64 -2.71
N LYS A 43 8.77 6.10 -1.49
CA LYS A 43 9.90 7.00 -1.24
C LYS A 43 11.23 6.36 -1.57
N SER A 44 11.46 5.13 -1.11
CA SER A 44 12.70 4.39 -1.36
C SER A 44 12.91 4.12 -2.85
N VAL A 45 11.83 3.78 -3.57
CA VAL A 45 11.88 3.59 -5.03
C VAL A 45 12.18 4.91 -5.73
N ARG A 46 11.49 6.01 -5.38
CA ARG A 46 11.77 7.36 -5.93
C ARG A 46 13.23 7.75 -5.73
N GLU A 47 13.78 7.56 -4.54
CA GLU A 47 15.19 7.85 -4.25
C GLU A 47 16.13 7.06 -5.17
N ALA A 48 15.85 5.77 -5.40
CA ALA A 48 16.67 4.91 -6.24
C ALA A 48 16.61 5.24 -7.74
N VAL A 49 15.44 5.68 -8.25
CA VAL A 49 15.24 5.92 -9.69
C VAL A 49 15.40 7.39 -10.13
N GLY A 50 15.41 8.34 -9.18
CA GLY A 50 15.51 9.78 -9.42
C GLY A 50 14.22 10.44 -9.92
N GLU A 51 14.09 11.76 -9.80
CA GLU A 51 12.85 12.54 -10.00
C GLU A 51 12.16 12.35 -11.36
N GLY A 52 12.93 12.19 -12.44
CA GLY A 52 12.40 12.11 -13.80
C GLY A 52 11.86 10.74 -14.21
N PHE A 53 12.04 9.71 -13.37
CA PHE A 53 11.61 8.36 -13.72
C PHE A 53 10.13 8.12 -13.41
N PRO A 54 9.30 7.66 -14.38
CA PRO A 54 7.89 7.35 -14.13
C PRO A 54 7.71 6.14 -13.21
N ILE A 55 6.89 6.31 -12.17
CA ILE A 55 6.50 5.28 -11.21
C ILE A 55 4.98 5.15 -11.26
N GLU A 56 4.49 3.95 -11.52
CA GLU A 56 3.07 3.60 -11.38
C GLU A 56 2.84 2.91 -10.03
N PHE A 57 1.73 3.22 -9.37
CA PHE A 57 1.27 2.49 -8.20
C PHE A 57 -0.07 1.83 -8.49
N ARG A 58 -0.09 0.49 -8.48
CA ARG A 58 -1.31 -0.29 -8.72
C ARG A 58 -1.97 -0.59 -7.38
N MET A 59 -3.20 -0.12 -7.18
CA MET A 59 -4.01 -0.44 -6.00
C MET A 59 -5.36 -1.07 -6.38
N SER A 60 -5.92 -1.87 -5.48
CA SER A 60 -7.34 -2.24 -5.55
C SER A 60 -8.17 -1.03 -5.12
N GLY A 61 -9.22 -0.68 -5.87
CA GLY A 61 -10.14 0.39 -5.48
C GLY A 61 -11.11 -0.04 -4.37
N SER A 62 -11.51 -1.30 -4.42
CA SER A 62 -12.32 -1.98 -3.41
C SER A 62 -11.86 -3.42 -3.29
N GLU A 63 -11.94 -4.00 -2.10
CA GLU A 63 -11.64 -5.42 -1.89
C GLU A 63 -12.87 -6.32 -2.11
N LEU A 64 -14.07 -5.73 -2.21
CA LEU A 64 -15.33 -6.40 -2.57
C LEU A 64 -15.77 -7.54 -1.63
N PHE A 65 -15.36 -7.49 -0.36
CA PHE A 65 -15.84 -8.39 0.70
C PHE A 65 -15.94 -7.65 2.04
N GLU A 66 -16.74 -8.21 2.96
CA GLU A 66 -16.98 -7.62 4.27
C GLU A 66 -15.68 -7.50 5.09
N GLY A 67 -15.45 -6.31 5.64
CA GLY A 67 -14.25 -5.99 6.43
C GLY A 67 -13.05 -5.55 5.60
N GLY A 68 -13.07 -5.71 4.27
CA GLY A 68 -12.09 -5.10 3.36
C GLY A 68 -12.27 -3.58 3.25
N TYR A 69 -11.25 -2.88 2.74
CA TYR A 69 -11.39 -1.44 2.48
C TYR A 69 -12.11 -1.15 1.15
N ASP A 70 -12.64 0.07 1.07
CA ASP A 70 -13.25 0.66 -0.12
C ASP A 70 -12.82 2.14 -0.24
N LEU A 71 -12.88 2.69 -1.46
CA LEU A 71 -12.59 4.11 -1.76
C LEU A 71 -13.86 4.96 -1.76
#